data_AF-A0A183JMX3-F1
#
_entry.id   AF-A0A183JMX3-F1
#
_cell.length_a   1.000
_cell.length_b   1.000
_cell.length_c   1.000
_cell.angle_alpha   90.00
_cell.angle_beta   90.00
_cell.angle_gamma   90.00
#
_symmetry.space_group_name_H-M   'P 1'
#
loop_
_entity.id
_entity.type
_entity.pdbx_description
1 polymer ?
#
loop_
_entity_poly.entity_id
_entity_poly.type
_entity_poly.pdbx_seq_one_letter_code
_entity_poly.pdbx_strand_id
1 'polypeptide(L)'
;MFEYNDLSDDVNMSIYPQNSDQIRIHHLNEYNWKRNSNNDSSSFFENNLFEITYNGSSPKLTSSYEQVIIKFRISNTTQHHKDMPHLLFKPGWIIQFDILFNNLTSNFNQSRFGLQLMMMSNLTLDPTEEFRKEVLFSIDDELTPGNFEMTNILLGESVSKMNNNAEQYSSNSTHPSAFLQIKPACFIDNHLRTVQNSRNVYIGKHQDLLENNKIGNDNLSQFHLLHYSFPSIFYANRLNPNSNNDTNLKPIGIRLLNVSFGTSTDGFYAKSKFLVCYSLVIKFKAWNKRILFQVVMTS
;
A
#
# COMPACT_ATOMS: atom_id res chain seq x y z
N MET A 1 -0.47 -5.59 -8.25
CA MET A 1 -0.84 -4.33 -8.93
C MET A 1 -2.01 -4.64 -9.84
N PHE A 2 -2.92 -3.70 -10.01
CA PHE A 2 -4.08 -3.86 -10.87
C PHE A 2 -4.07 -2.76 -11.93
N GLU A 3 -4.52 -3.11 -13.12
CA GLU A 3 -4.93 -2.19 -14.16
C GLU A 3 -6.41 -2.45 -14.44
N TYR A 4 -7.26 -1.43 -14.47
CA TYR A 4 -8.69 -1.60 -14.73
C TYR A 4 -9.20 -0.53 -15.68
N ASN A 5 -10.27 -0.84 -16.41
CA ASN A 5 -10.94 0.08 -17.32
C ASN A 5 -11.95 0.93 -16.52
N ASP A 6 -11.54 2.12 -16.11
CA ASP A 6 -12.39 3.03 -15.33
C ASP A 6 -13.43 3.74 -16.22
N LEU A 7 -14.45 3.00 -16.62
CA LEU A 7 -15.52 3.47 -17.50
C LEU A 7 -16.31 4.64 -16.89
N SER A 8 -16.49 4.61 -15.56
CA SER A 8 -17.19 5.63 -14.77
C SER A 8 -16.34 6.84 -14.44
N ASP A 9 -15.02 6.76 -14.65
CA ASP A 9 -14.06 7.78 -14.26
C ASP A 9 -14.18 8.18 -12.77
N ASP A 10 -14.39 7.18 -11.90
CA ASP A 10 -14.63 7.35 -10.45
C ASP A 10 -13.44 6.94 -9.57
N VAL A 11 -12.38 6.41 -10.19
CA VAL A 11 -11.14 5.97 -9.54
C VAL A 11 -11.36 4.84 -8.53
N ASN A 12 -12.53 4.18 -8.54
CA ASN A 12 -12.87 3.15 -7.56
C ASN A 12 -12.66 1.75 -8.12
N MET A 13 -11.46 1.20 -7.90
CA MET A 13 -11.14 -0.18 -8.31
C MET A 13 -12.04 -1.24 -7.66
N SER A 14 -12.65 -0.95 -6.51
CA SER A 14 -13.39 -1.95 -5.72
C SER A 14 -14.69 -2.42 -6.38
N ILE A 15 -15.18 -1.72 -7.41
CA ILE A 15 -16.41 -2.10 -8.12
C ILE A 15 -16.16 -3.14 -9.22
N TYR A 16 -14.90 -3.38 -9.59
CA TYR A 16 -14.52 -4.28 -10.68
C TYR A 16 -14.18 -5.67 -10.11
N PRO A 17 -14.91 -6.73 -10.49
CA PRO A 17 -14.61 -8.07 -10.03
C PRO A 17 -13.30 -8.57 -10.66
N GLN A 18 -12.48 -9.31 -9.89
CA GLN A 18 -11.15 -9.77 -10.31
C GLN A 18 -11.15 -10.66 -11.56
N ASN A 19 -12.28 -11.29 -11.89
CA ASN A 19 -12.45 -12.15 -13.08
C ASN A 19 -13.13 -11.41 -14.26
N SER A 20 -13.17 -10.09 -14.22
CA SER A 20 -13.71 -9.26 -15.31
C SER A 20 -12.71 -9.12 -16.45
N ASP A 21 -13.20 -9.00 -17.68
CA ASP A 21 -12.41 -8.54 -18.82
C ASP A 21 -11.99 -7.07 -18.70
N GLN A 22 -12.56 -6.33 -17.75
CA GLN A 22 -12.25 -4.94 -17.41
C GLN A 22 -11.09 -4.77 -16.43
N ILE A 23 -10.47 -5.86 -15.97
CA ILE A 23 -9.34 -5.80 -15.03
C ILE A 23 -8.21 -6.72 -15.46
N ARG A 24 -6.97 -6.25 -15.30
CA ARG A 24 -5.75 -7.02 -15.44
C ARG A 24 -4.99 -7.00 -14.14
N ILE A 25 -4.58 -8.18 -13.72
CA ILE A 25 -3.81 -8.38 -12.49
C ILE A 25 -2.36 -8.53 -12.87
N HIS A 26 -1.53 -7.64 -12.36
CA HIS A 26 -0.08 -7.73 -12.44
C HIS A 26 0.43 -8.22 -11.10
N HIS A 27 0.76 -9.51 -11.05
CA HIS A 27 1.32 -10.09 -9.84
C HIS A 27 2.78 -9.65 -9.71
N LEU A 28 3.07 -8.85 -8.67
CA LEU A 28 4.39 -8.24 -8.45
C LEU A 28 5.48 -9.28 -8.14
N ASN A 29 5.12 -10.55 -8.08
CA ASN A 29 6.03 -11.65 -7.86
C ASN A 29 6.71 -12.20 -9.08
N GLU A 30 6.00 -12.13 -10.20
CA GLU A 30 6.54 -12.48 -11.50
C GLU A 30 7.51 -11.42 -12.03
N TYR A 31 7.83 -10.41 -11.20
CA TYR A 31 8.78 -9.36 -11.50
C TYR A 31 10.16 -9.78 -10.98
N ASN A 32 11.16 -9.64 -11.85
CA ASN A 32 12.54 -9.70 -11.47
C ASN A 32 12.96 -8.36 -10.84
N TRP A 33 13.22 -8.40 -9.53
CA TRP A 33 13.60 -7.24 -8.73
C TRP A 33 15.12 -7.13 -8.63
N LYS A 34 15.65 -6.01 -9.13
CA LYS A 34 17.07 -5.67 -8.99
C LYS A 34 17.21 -4.48 -8.07
N ARG A 35 18.05 -4.62 -7.04
CA ARG A 35 18.47 -3.48 -6.22
C ARG A 35 19.24 -2.51 -7.13
N ASN A 36 18.87 -1.24 -7.10
CA ASN A 36 19.59 -0.22 -7.84
C ASN A 36 20.87 0.16 -7.08
N SER A 37 21.99 -0.44 -7.47
CA SER A 37 23.30 -0.25 -6.83
C SER A 37 23.97 1.09 -7.19
N ASN A 38 23.46 1.83 -8.17
CA ASN A 38 23.99 3.16 -8.47
C ASN A 38 23.75 4.14 -7.31
N ASN A 39 22.79 3.84 -6.44
CA ASN A 39 22.58 4.55 -5.17
C ASN A 39 23.37 3.92 -4.00
N ASP A 40 24.12 2.83 -4.19
CA ASP A 40 24.90 2.19 -3.11
C ASP A 40 26.27 2.88 -2.90
N SER A 41 26.90 3.41 -3.95
CA SER A 41 28.05 4.33 -3.81
C SER A 41 27.66 5.70 -3.26
N SER A 42 26.35 5.89 -3.12
CA SER A 42 25.71 7.07 -2.62
C SER A 42 24.76 6.66 -1.51
N SER A 43 25.32 6.07 -0.46
CA SER A 43 24.86 6.34 0.91
C SER A 43 25.00 7.85 1.18
N PHE A 44 24.32 8.67 0.36
CA PHE A 44 24.07 10.06 0.59
C PHE A 44 23.21 10.07 1.83
N PHE A 45 23.89 10.23 2.96
CA PHE A 45 23.38 10.96 4.10
C PHE A 45 23.11 12.41 3.67
N GLU A 46 22.37 12.64 2.59
CA GLU A 46 21.73 13.94 2.42
C GLU A 46 20.72 14.00 3.55
N ASN A 47 21.07 14.80 4.57
CA ASN A 47 20.21 15.10 5.69
C ASN A 47 19.66 13.85 6.37
N ASN A 48 20.49 12.92 6.85
CA ASN A 48 20.01 11.95 7.85
C ASN A 48 18.87 11.00 7.34
N LEU A 49 18.77 10.83 6.01
CA LEU A 49 17.80 9.97 5.33
C LEU A 49 18.53 8.82 4.63
N PHE A 50 18.00 7.61 4.74
CA PHE A 50 18.50 6.42 4.07
C PHE A 50 17.42 5.90 3.13
N GLU A 51 17.77 5.70 1.86
CA GLU A 51 16.87 5.17 0.82
C GLU A 51 17.44 3.89 0.21
N ILE A 52 16.62 2.85 0.07
CA ILE A 52 16.91 1.69 -0.78
C ILE A 52 15.90 1.67 -1.92
N THR A 53 16.39 1.55 -3.15
CA THR A 53 15.57 1.48 -4.36
C THR A 53 15.69 0.11 -5.03
N TYR A 54 14.53 -0.47 -5.40
CA TYR A 54 14.40 -1.70 -6.17
C TYR A 54 13.68 -1.43 -7.49
N ASN A 55 14.25 -1.89 -8.59
CA ASN A 55 13.64 -1.80 -9.91
C ASN A 55 13.12 -3.19 -10.30
N GLY A 56 11.82 -3.28 -10.52
CA GLY A 56 11.10 -4.47 -10.96
C GLY A 56 10.84 -4.41 -12.45
N SER A 57 11.18 -5.48 -13.14
CA SER A 57 10.84 -5.72 -14.54
C SER A 57 10.18 -7.08 -14.67
N SER A 58 9.18 -7.24 -15.53
CA SER A 58 8.55 -8.54 -15.78
C SER A 58 8.63 -8.87 -17.27
N PRO A 59 8.82 -10.15 -17.66
CA PRO A 59 8.70 -10.57 -19.05
C PRO A 59 7.33 -10.29 -19.67
N LYS A 60 6.30 -10.09 -18.84
CA LYS A 60 4.94 -9.72 -19.27
C LYS A 60 4.80 -8.24 -19.61
N LEU A 61 5.80 -7.40 -19.33
CA LEU A 61 5.83 -6.00 -19.73
C LEU A 61 6.16 -5.88 -21.22
N THR A 62 5.50 -4.96 -21.92
CA THR A 62 5.56 -4.86 -23.39
C THR A 62 6.80 -4.13 -23.90
N SER A 63 7.53 -3.42 -23.05
CA SER A 63 8.70 -2.60 -23.42
C SER A 63 9.82 -2.71 -22.37
N SER A 64 11.06 -2.58 -22.83
CA SER A 64 12.27 -2.57 -21.98
C SER A 64 12.37 -1.34 -21.07
N TYR A 65 11.54 -0.32 -21.30
CA TYR A 65 11.51 0.91 -20.50
C TYR A 65 10.43 0.90 -19.41
N GLU A 66 9.57 -0.12 -19.42
CA GLU A 66 8.55 -0.30 -18.39
C GLU A 66 9.19 -0.85 -17.13
N GLN A 67 8.96 -0.17 -16.02
CA GLN A 67 9.49 -0.60 -14.74
C GLN A 67 8.55 -0.21 -13.61
N VAL A 68 8.49 -1.06 -12.60
CA VAL A 68 7.91 -0.73 -11.31
C VAL A 68 9.07 -0.49 -10.36
N ILE A 69 9.17 0.70 -9.78
CA ILE A 69 10.24 1.05 -8.86
C ILE A 69 9.66 1.13 -7.45
N ILE A 70 10.31 0.49 -6.50
CA ILE A 70 9.96 0.58 -5.08
C ILE A 70 11.10 1.25 -4.33
N LYS A 71 10.76 2.21 -3.47
CA LYS A 71 11.74 2.87 -2.60
C LYS A 71 11.33 2.71 -1.14
N PHE A 72 12.28 2.34 -0.32
CA PHE A 72 12.14 2.29 1.13
C PHE A 72 12.99 3.38 1.73
N ARG A 73 12.41 4.19 2.63
CA ARG A 73 13.12 5.27 3.30
C ARG A 73 12.98 5.18 4.81
N ILE A 74 14.07 5.43 5.50
CA ILE A 74 14.11 5.65 6.95
C ILE A 74 14.96 6.88 7.24
N SER A 75 14.75 7.50 8.39
CA SER A 75 15.59 8.59 8.84
C SER A 75 16.11 8.32 10.25
N ASN A 76 17.30 8.84 10.57
CA ASN A 76 17.86 8.88 11.92
C ASN A 76 17.58 10.23 12.63
N THR A 77 16.94 11.21 11.98
CA THR A 77 16.42 12.44 12.62
C THR A 77 14.92 12.64 12.40
N THR A 78 14.31 13.51 13.21
CA THR A 78 12.93 13.94 12.95
C THR A 78 12.98 15.05 11.92
N GLN A 79 12.39 14.82 10.75
CA GLN A 79 12.43 15.76 9.64
C GLN A 79 11.31 15.49 8.64
N HIS A 80 10.94 16.50 7.87
CA HIS A 80 10.05 16.33 6.72
C HIS A 80 10.85 15.95 5.48
N HIS A 81 10.28 15.11 4.61
CA HIS A 81 10.86 14.88 3.29
C HIS A 81 10.93 16.19 2.50
N LYS A 82 12.03 16.41 1.79
CA LYS A 82 12.21 17.63 0.96
C LYS A 82 11.14 17.71 -0.14
N ASP A 83 10.83 16.59 -0.77
CA ASP A 83 9.83 16.55 -1.84
C ASP A 83 8.42 16.38 -1.29
N MET A 84 7.43 16.91 -2.02
CA MET A 84 6.02 16.66 -1.74
C MET A 84 5.74 15.14 -1.68
N PRO A 85 4.91 14.67 -0.73
CA PRO A 85 3.99 15.44 0.11
C PRO A 85 4.55 15.84 1.50
N HIS A 86 5.88 16.03 1.60
CA HIS A 86 6.59 16.49 2.80
C HIS A 86 6.28 15.67 4.06
N LEU A 87 6.31 14.35 3.97
CA LEU A 87 5.93 13.52 5.11
C LEU A 87 6.98 13.53 6.21
N LEU A 88 6.49 13.54 7.45
CA LEU A 88 7.30 13.61 8.66
C LEU A 88 7.87 12.23 9.02
N PHE A 89 9.20 12.14 8.97
CA PHE A 89 9.98 11.06 9.55
C PHE A 89 10.20 11.28 11.05
N LYS A 90 10.29 10.17 11.78
CA LYS A 90 10.67 10.07 13.18
C LYS A 90 11.61 8.88 13.33
N PRO A 91 12.79 9.07 13.92
CA PRO A 91 13.85 8.07 13.94
C PRO A 91 13.41 6.75 14.54
N GLY A 92 13.77 5.64 13.88
CA GLY A 92 13.54 4.26 14.35
C GLY A 92 12.07 3.82 14.39
N TRP A 93 11.13 4.72 14.10
CA TRP A 93 9.71 4.48 14.30
C TRP A 93 8.98 4.40 12.98
N ILE A 94 9.45 5.14 11.97
CA ILE A 94 8.80 5.32 10.68
C ILE A 94 9.67 4.78 9.56
N ILE A 95 9.06 3.93 8.74
CA ILE A 95 9.52 3.60 7.40
C ILE A 95 8.54 4.26 6.44
N GLN A 96 9.05 4.95 5.43
CA GLN A 96 8.30 5.41 4.27
C GLN A 96 8.52 4.43 3.12
N PHE A 97 7.44 4.13 2.42
CA PHE A 97 7.41 3.31 1.22
C PHE A 97 7.01 4.21 0.03
N ASP A 98 7.61 4.05 -1.15
CA ASP A 98 7.13 4.67 -2.39
C ASP A 98 7.06 3.59 -3.47
N ILE A 99 6.11 3.71 -4.40
CA ILE A 99 5.93 2.76 -5.51
C ILE A 99 5.63 3.46 -6.83
N LEU A 100 6.67 3.66 -7.61
CA LEU A 100 6.57 4.36 -8.87
C LEU A 100 6.23 3.34 -9.96
N PHE A 101 5.19 3.61 -10.73
CA PHE A 101 5.05 2.97 -12.03
C PHE A 101 5.63 3.90 -13.08
N ASN A 102 6.51 3.38 -13.92
CA ASN A 102 7.26 4.17 -14.88
C ASN A 102 7.07 3.57 -16.27
N ASN A 103 6.47 4.36 -17.14
CA ASN A 103 6.20 4.01 -18.53
C ASN A 103 5.43 2.69 -18.72
N LEU A 104 4.56 2.29 -17.79
CA LEU A 104 3.73 1.12 -18.00
C LEU A 104 2.76 1.35 -19.17
N THR A 105 2.61 0.35 -20.04
CA THR A 105 1.64 0.39 -21.14
C THR A 105 0.23 0.15 -20.63
N SER A 106 -0.69 1.02 -21.03
CA SER A 106 -2.12 0.85 -20.81
C SER A 106 -2.74 -0.13 -21.83
N ASN A 107 -3.55 -1.06 -21.34
CA ASN A 107 -4.29 -2.05 -22.11
C ASN A 107 -5.77 -1.68 -22.32
N PHE A 108 -6.26 -0.64 -21.64
CA PHE A 108 -7.63 -0.15 -21.75
C PHE A 108 -7.68 1.31 -22.21
N ASN A 109 -8.77 1.69 -22.88
CA ASN A 109 -8.99 3.07 -23.33
C ASN A 109 -9.10 4.06 -22.14
N GLN A 110 -9.74 3.64 -21.05
CA GLN A 110 -9.81 4.38 -19.78
C GLN A 110 -9.03 3.63 -18.69
N SER A 111 -7.81 3.22 -19.01
CA SER A 111 -6.94 2.49 -18.09
C SER A 111 -6.63 3.31 -16.84
N ARG A 112 -6.81 2.71 -15.66
CA ARG A 112 -6.31 3.22 -14.39
C ARG A 112 -5.55 2.12 -13.67
N PHE A 113 -4.57 2.53 -12.88
CA PHE A 113 -3.78 1.61 -12.09
C PHE A 113 -4.13 1.71 -10.61
N GLY A 114 -3.97 0.59 -9.91
CA GLY A 114 -4.18 0.49 -8.48
C GLY A 114 -3.25 -0.53 -7.84
N LEU A 115 -3.26 -0.50 -6.52
CA LEU A 115 -2.55 -1.42 -5.65
C LEU A 115 -3.54 -2.06 -4.69
N GLN A 116 -3.30 -3.33 -4.42
CA GLN A 116 -3.89 -3.99 -3.28
C GLN A 116 -2.79 -4.19 -2.25
N LEU A 117 -2.97 -3.57 -1.10
CA LEU A 117 -2.06 -3.68 0.03
C LEU A 117 -2.61 -4.72 0.97
N MET A 118 -1.80 -5.70 1.35
CA MET A 118 -2.17 -6.59 2.43
C MET A 118 -1.64 -6.06 3.75
N MET A 119 -2.54 -5.97 4.71
CA MET A 119 -2.27 -5.58 6.08
C MET A 119 -2.37 -6.81 6.96
N MET A 120 -1.33 -7.03 7.77
CA MET A 120 -1.30 -8.12 8.75
C MET A 120 -1.04 -7.57 10.14
N SER A 121 -1.69 -8.14 11.14
CA SER A 121 -1.47 -7.78 12.53
C SER A 121 -1.69 -8.95 13.49
N ASN A 122 -1.07 -8.84 14.67
CA ASN A 122 -1.31 -9.75 15.79
C ASN A 122 -2.74 -9.69 16.33
N LEU A 123 -3.50 -8.62 16.02
CA LEU A 123 -4.91 -8.52 16.35
C LEU A 123 -5.70 -9.60 15.59
N THR A 124 -6.44 -10.43 16.30
CA THR A 124 -7.44 -11.32 15.69
C THR A 124 -8.66 -10.52 15.26
N LEU A 125 -9.09 -10.72 14.01
CA LEU A 125 -10.26 -10.08 13.42
C LEU A 125 -11.24 -11.15 12.94
N ASP A 126 -12.51 -11.00 13.28
CA ASP A 126 -13.57 -11.84 12.69
C ASP A 126 -13.75 -11.54 11.21
N PRO A 127 -14.24 -12.45 10.35
CA PRO A 127 -14.31 -12.24 8.90
C PRO A 127 -15.02 -10.95 8.47
N THR A 128 -16.03 -10.51 9.22
CA THR A 128 -16.81 -9.30 8.92
C THR A 128 -16.22 -8.01 9.51
N GLU A 129 -15.14 -8.11 10.30
CA GLU A 129 -14.50 -6.95 10.92
C GLU A 129 -13.47 -6.31 10.01
N GLU A 130 -13.08 -5.08 10.33
CA GLU A 130 -11.99 -4.37 9.65
C GLU A 130 -11.04 -3.74 10.67
N PHE A 131 -9.80 -3.46 10.27
CA PHE A 131 -8.95 -2.57 11.06
C PHE A 131 -9.58 -1.19 11.13
N ARG A 132 -9.46 -0.52 12.27
CA ARG A 132 -10.03 0.82 12.44
C ARG A 132 -9.37 1.81 11.48
N LYS A 133 -10.19 2.56 10.74
CA LYS A 133 -9.78 3.70 9.93
C LYS A 133 -10.01 4.98 10.70
N GLU A 134 -9.05 5.89 10.66
CA GLU A 134 -9.15 7.24 11.22
C GLU A 134 -8.75 8.22 10.12
N VAL A 135 -9.68 9.13 9.80
CA VAL A 135 -9.44 10.21 8.84
C VAL A 135 -8.97 11.42 9.65
N LEU A 136 -7.74 11.86 9.38
CA LEU A 136 -7.16 13.06 9.95
C LEU A 136 -7.30 14.21 8.96
N PHE A 137 -7.92 15.30 9.39
CA PHE A 137 -7.96 16.53 8.60
C PHE A 137 -6.69 17.34 8.83
N SER A 138 -6.04 17.79 7.76
CA SER A 138 -4.91 18.71 7.79
C SER A 138 -5.23 19.94 6.94
N ILE A 139 -5.12 21.12 7.53
CA ILE A 139 -5.39 22.41 6.89
C ILE A 139 -4.22 22.83 5.97
N ASP A 140 -3.08 22.14 6.05
CA ASP A 140 -1.81 22.50 5.38
C ASP A 140 -1.70 22.02 3.90
N ASP A 141 -2.74 21.46 3.30
CA ASP A 141 -2.61 20.85 1.96
C ASP A 141 -2.71 21.88 0.81
N GLU A 142 -1.58 22.55 0.56
CA GLU A 142 -1.32 23.20 -0.74
C GLU A 142 -1.17 22.18 -1.89
N LEU A 143 -1.06 20.88 -1.59
CA LEU A 143 -0.60 19.83 -2.51
C LEU A 143 -1.63 19.39 -3.55
N THR A 144 -2.92 19.32 -3.19
CA THR A 144 -4.03 18.95 -4.09
C THR A 144 -5.24 19.78 -3.65
N PRO A 145 -5.68 20.79 -4.42
CA PRO A 145 -6.79 21.65 -4.01
C PRO A 145 -8.05 20.83 -3.68
N GLY A 146 -8.55 20.95 -2.46
CA GLY A 146 -9.82 20.34 -2.03
C GLY A 146 -9.73 18.97 -1.38
N ASN A 147 -8.53 18.40 -1.17
CA ASN A 147 -8.35 17.14 -0.44
C ASN A 147 -7.51 17.37 0.82
N PHE A 148 -8.17 17.44 1.98
CA PHE A 148 -7.58 17.82 3.26
C PHE A 148 -7.44 16.64 4.22
N GLU A 149 -7.50 15.42 3.71
CA GLU A 149 -7.66 14.22 4.53
C GLU A 149 -6.40 13.35 4.50
N MET A 150 -6.04 12.71 5.59
CA MET A 150 -5.07 11.63 5.64
C MET A 150 -5.73 10.43 6.29
N THR A 151 -5.54 9.23 5.73
CA THR A 151 -6.14 8.03 6.31
C THR A 151 -5.10 7.27 7.11
N ASN A 152 -5.35 7.08 8.40
CA ASN A 152 -4.64 6.13 9.25
C ASN A 152 -5.45 4.84 9.37
N ILE A 153 -4.78 3.71 9.24
CA ILE A 153 -5.34 2.38 9.50
C ILE A 153 -4.61 1.81 10.70
N LEU A 154 -5.32 1.67 11.82
CA LEU A 154 -4.76 1.26 13.10
C LEU A 154 -4.77 -0.27 13.20
N LEU A 155 -3.60 -0.88 13.03
CA LEU A 155 -3.46 -2.34 12.95
C LEU A 155 -3.70 -3.05 14.30
N GLY A 156 -3.77 -2.33 15.42
CA GLY A 156 -4.09 -2.92 16.74
C GLY A 156 -5.54 -2.76 17.17
N GLU A 157 -6.37 -2.11 16.36
CA GLU A 157 -7.76 -1.78 16.68
C GLU A 157 -8.71 -2.28 15.60
N SER A 158 -9.86 -2.82 16.03
CA SER A 158 -10.97 -3.20 15.15
C SER A 158 -12.12 -2.21 15.28
N VAL A 159 -12.98 -2.13 14.27
CA VAL A 159 -14.18 -1.27 14.31
C VAL A 159 -15.11 -1.63 15.48
N SER A 160 -15.30 -2.91 15.76
CA SER A 160 -16.20 -3.42 16.82
C SER A 160 -15.78 -3.05 18.25
N LYS A 161 -14.46 -2.98 18.52
CA LYS A 161 -13.94 -2.61 19.85
C LYS A 161 -14.36 -1.21 20.29
N MET A 162 -14.66 -0.31 19.35
CA MET A 162 -15.12 1.04 19.64
C MET A 162 -16.59 1.05 20.14
N ASN A 163 -17.44 0.23 19.53
CA ASN A 163 -18.88 0.22 19.83
C ASN A 163 -19.19 -0.38 21.21
N ASN A 164 -18.36 -1.30 21.69
CA ASN A 164 -18.59 -1.98 22.96
C ASN A 164 -18.00 -1.25 24.18
N ASN A 165 -17.10 -0.26 23.97
CA ASN A 165 -16.37 0.42 25.05
C ASN A 165 -16.34 1.95 24.85
N ALA A 166 -17.51 2.59 24.71
CA ALA A 166 -17.62 4.04 24.60
C ALA A 166 -17.09 4.81 25.85
N GLU A 167 -16.83 4.14 26.97
CA GLU A 167 -16.37 4.77 28.22
C GLU A 167 -14.92 4.43 28.63
N GLN A 168 -14.15 3.67 27.85
CA GLN A 168 -12.81 3.25 28.32
C GLN A 168 -11.71 3.12 27.27
N TYR A 169 -11.74 3.94 26.23
CA TYR A 169 -10.51 4.26 25.49
C TYR A 169 -9.92 5.54 26.07
N SER A 170 -9.16 5.37 27.16
CA SER A 170 -8.24 6.44 27.54
C SER A 170 -7.29 6.66 26.37
N SER A 171 -7.18 7.90 25.94
CA SER A 171 -6.11 8.44 25.10
C SER A 171 -4.70 8.26 25.72
N ASN A 172 -4.59 7.50 26.81
CA ASN A 172 -3.40 7.22 27.61
C ASN A 172 -2.90 5.77 27.45
N SER A 173 -3.12 5.12 26.30
CA SER A 173 -2.23 4.00 25.96
C SER A 173 -0.83 4.58 25.79
N THR A 174 0.08 4.25 26.71
CA THR A 174 1.49 4.66 26.65
C THR A 174 2.19 4.18 25.39
N HIS A 175 1.58 3.25 24.62
CA HIS A 175 2.15 2.63 23.43
C HIS A 175 1.06 2.55 22.33
N PRO A 176 0.94 3.53 21.43
CA PRO A 176 -0.02 3.46 20.33
C PRO A 176 0.29 2.25 19.43
N SER A 177 -0.78 1.60 18.96
CA SER A 177 -0.70 0.48 18.02
C SER A 177 0.01 0.88 16.72
N ALA A 178 0.55 -0.12 16.01
CA ALA A 178 1.02 0.08 14.65
C ALA A 178 -0.08 0.69 13.79
N PHE A 179 0.29 1.61 12.91
CA PHE A 179 -0.63 2.12 11.91
C PHE A 179 0.02 2.18 10.55
N LEU A 180 -0.82 2.20 9.52
CA LEU A 180 -0.52 2.52 8.13
C LEU A 180 -1.16 3.88 7.87
N GLN A 181 -0.35 4.90 7.61
CA GLN A 181 -0.86 6.21 7.18
C GLN A 181 -0.69 6.35 5.67
N ILE A 182 -1.75 6.76 4.98
CA ILE A 182 -1.78 7.03 3.54
C ILE A 182 -2.20 8.49 3.34
N LYS A 183 -1.38 9.26 2.63
CA LYS A 183 -1.79 10.57 2.09
C LYS A 183 -2.52 10.35 0.76
N PRO A 184 -3.65 11.02 0.52
CA PRO A 184 -4.48 10.80 -0.65
C PRO A 184 -3.97 11.57 -1.88
N ALA A 185 -2.65 11.67 -2.02
CA ALA A 185 -1.99 12.43 -3.07
C ALA A 185 -0.91 11.59 -3.73
N CYS A 186 -0.79 11.76 -5.03
CA CYS A 186 0.19 11.10 -5.87
C CYS A 186 0.59 12.02 -7.02
N PHE A 187 1.66 11.72 -7.75
CA PHE A 187 2.27 12.68 -8.66
C PHE A 187 2.44 12.12 -10.05
N ILE A 188 2.18 12.94 -11.05
CA ILE A 188 2.41 12.58 -12.44
C ILE A 188 3.80 13.01 -12.95
N ASP A 189 4.73 13.32 -12.05
CA ASP A 189 6.15 13.56 -12.36
C ASP A 189 6.99 13.21 -11.12
N ASN A 190 8.04 12.40 -11.30
CA ASN A 190 8.92 12.05 -10.18
C ASN A 190 9.84 13.21 -9.74
N HIS A 191 10.28 14.02 -10.69
CA HIS A 191 11.22 15.13 -10.47
C HIS A 191 10.48 16.43 -10.15
N LEU A 192 9.28 16.62 -10.70
CA LEU A 192 8.45 17.81 -10.51
C LEU A 192 7.19 17.48 -9.72
N ARG A 193 7.36 17.12 -8.44
CA ARG A 193 6.24 16.90 -7.51
C ARG A 193 5.68 18.25 -7.05
N THR A 194 4.81 18.82 -7.87
CA THR A 194 4.12 20.10 -7.62
C THR A 194 2.62 19.88 -7.49
N VAL A 195 1.92 20.90 -7.02
CA VAL A 195 0.44 20.95 -6.95
C VAL A 195 -0.23 20.72 -8.30
N GLN A 196 0.38 21.18 -9.38
CA GLN A 196 -0.18 21.02 -10.74
C GLN A 196 -0.04 19.57 -11.23
N ASN A 197 1.02 18.91 -10.78
CA ASN A 197 1.34 17.52 -11.11
C ASN A 197 0.76 16.53 -10.10
N SER A 198 0.01 16.97 -9.10
CA SER A 198 -0.60 16.07 -8.13
C SER A 198 -1.95 15.54 -8.61
N ARG A 199 -2.30 14.34 -8.17
CA ARG A 199 -3.59 13.69 -8.39
C ARG A 199 -4.09 13.06 -7.09
N ASN A 200 -5.38 12.82 -7.02
CA ASN A 200 -5.97 12.16 -5.87
C ASN A 200 -5.58 10.68 -5.81
N VAL A 201 -5.64 10.11 -4.61
CA VAL A 201 -5.58 8.67 -4.38
C VAL A 201 -6.88 8.27 -3.71
N TYR A 202 -7.60 7.37 -4.36
CA TYR A 202 -8.79 6.76 -3.80
C TYR A 202 -8.38 5.58 -2.91
N ILE A 203 -8.85 5.59 -1.66
CA ILE A 203 -8.66 4.49 -0.71
C ILE A 203 -9.99 3.76 -0.57
N GLY A 204 -9.96 2.43 -0.75
CA GLY A 204 -11.14 1.58 -0.65
C GLY A 204 -11.92 1.80 0.65
N LYS A 205 -13.24 1.96 0.53
CA LYS A 205 -14.16 2.10 1.68
C LYS A 205 -14.12 0.89 2.59
N HIS A 206 -13.97 -0.30 2.01
CA HIS A 206 -13.89 -1.57 2.71
C HIS A 206 -12.50 -2.17 2.67
N GLN A 207 -12.25 -3.08 3.59
CA GLN A 207 -11.07 -3.92 3.59
C GLN A 207 -11.48 -5.35 3.29
N ASP A 208 -11.05 -5.84 2.14
CA ASP A 208 -11.48 -7.15 1.67
C ASP A 208 -10.81 -8.25 2.51
N LEU A 209 -11.52 -9.37 2.60
CA LEU A 209 -10.93 -10.59 3.12
C LEU A 209 -9.93 -11.14 2.12
N LEU A 210 -8.94 -11.84 2.65
CA LEU A 210 -8.12 -12.69 1.81
C LEU A 210 -8.99 -13.81 1.26
N GLU A 211 -9.07 -13.93 -0.06
CA GLU A 211 -9.89 -14.97 -0.66
C GLU A 211 -9.13 -16.30 -0.71
N ASN A 212 -9.81 -17.38 -0.29
CA ASN A 212 -9.35 -18.76 -0.49
C ASN A 212 -9.60 -19.26 -1.93
N ASN A 213 -10.33 -18.49 -2.72
CA ASN A 213 -10.69 -18.84 -4.08
C ASN A 213 -9.50 -18.62 -5.03
N LYS A 214 -9.50 -19.35 -6.14
CA LYS A 214 -8.48 -19.23 -7.19
C LYS A 214 -8.50 -17.82 -7.78
N ILE A 215 -7.32 -17.22 -7.97
CA ILE A 215 -7.21 -15.94 -8.66
C ILE A 215 -7.14 -16.23 -10.17
N GLY A 216 -8.19 -15.85 -10.91
CA GLY A 216 -8.24 -16.04 -12.36
C GLY A 216 -8.17 -17.51 -12.81
N ASN A 217 -7.60 -17.74 -14.00
CA ASN A 217 -7.40 -19.09 -14.56
C ASN A 217 -6.19 -19.84 -13.95
N ASP A 218 -5.43 -19.19 -13.08
CA ASP A 218 -4.26 -19.78 -12.43
C ASP A 218 -4.68 -20.53 -11.16
N ASN A 219 -4.12 -21.72 -10.95
CA ASN A 219 -4.48 -22.61 -9.84
C ASN A 219 -3.98 -22.12 -8.45
N LEU A 220 -3.50 -20.88 -8.31
CA LEU A 220 -3.03 -20.32 -7.05
C LEU A 220 -4.09 -19.45 -6.37
N SER A 221 -4.40 -19.74 -5.10
CA SER A 221 -5.19 -18.85 -4.25
C SER A 221 -4.31 -17.78 -3.60
N GLN A 222 -4.92 -16.66 -3.16
CA GLN A 222 -4.19 -15.61 -2.43
C GLN A 222 -3.57 -16.17 -1.14
N PHE A 223 -4.26 -17.10 -0.48
CA PHE A 223 -3.73 -17.87 0.66
C PHE A 223 -2.51 -18.72 0.31
N HIS A 224 -2.50 -19.39 -0.85
CA HIS A 224 -1.33 -20.15 -1.29
C HIS A 224 -0.11 -19.23 -1.47
N LEU A 225 -0.31 -18.04 -2.03
CA LEU A 225 0.74 -17.04 -2.18
C LEU A 225 1.29 -16.54 -0.83
N LEU A 226 0.46 -16.49 0.22
CA LEU A 226 0.92 -16.12 1.56
C LEU A 226 1.93 -17.10 2.16
N HIS A 227 1.81 -18.39 1.86
CA HIS A 227 2.72 -19.39 2.44
C HIS A 227 4.18 -19.18 2.03
N TYR A 228 4.40 -18.58 0.86
CA TYR A 228 5.74 -18.28 0.32
C TYR A 228 6.23 -16.86 0.62
N SER A 229 5.50 -16.13 1.45
CA SER A 229 5.74 -14.72 1.70
C SER A 229 6.46 -14.51 3.04
N PHE A 230 7.27 -13.46 3.19
CA PHE A 230 8.12 -13.27 4.39
C PHE A 230 7.37 -13.35 5.76
N PRO A 231 6.14 -12.83 5.92
CA PRO A 231 5.29 -13.03 7.08
C PRO A 231 4.94 -14.46 7.42
N SER A 232 4.95 -15.40 6.47
CA SER A 232 4.72 -16.81 6.79
C SER A 232 5.78 -17.34 7.74
N ILE A 233 7.03 -16.87 7.67
CA ILE A 233 8.09 -17.29 8.58
C ILE A 233 7.79 -16.87 10.03
N PHE A 234 7.10 -15.75 10.24
CA PHE A 234 6.80 -15.22 11.58
C PHE A 234 5.44 -15.66 12.11
N TYR A 235 4.50 -15.96 11.20
CA TYR A 235 3.11 -16.24 11.53
C TYR A 235 2.62 -17.61 11.04
N ALA A 236 3.49 -18.50 10.54
CA ALA A 236 3.12 -19.81 9.97
C ALA A 236 2.06 -20.56 10.80
N ASN A 237 2.32 -20.70 12.11
CA ASN A 237 1.44 -21.42 13.04
C ASN A 237 0.07 -20.75 13.25
N ARG A 238 -0.11 -19.52 12.80
CA ARG A 238 -1.32 -18.69 12.96
C ARG A 238 -2.00 -18.37 11.63
N LEU A 239 -1.36 -18.68 10.51
CA LEU A 239 -1.92 -18.56 9.15
C LEU A 239 -2.74 -19.79 8.77
N ASN A 240 -2.41 -20.97 9.31
CA ASN A 240 -3.14 -22.21 9.08
C ASN A 240 -3.61 -22.83 10.41
N PRO A 241 -4.79 -22.46 10.93
CA PRO A 241 -5.28 -22.97 12.21
C PRO A 241 -5.59 -24.47 12.20
N ASN A 242 -5.65 -25.11 11.02
CA ASN A 242 -5.97 -26.53 10.87
C ASN A 242 -4.72 -27.43 10.90
N SER A 243 -3.49 -26.91 10.90
CA SER A 243 -2.28 -27.75 10.79
C SER A 243 -1.68 -28.19 12.13
N ASN A 244 -2.07 -27.56 13.25
CA ASN A 244 -1.43 -27.81 14.54
C ASN A 244 -2.49 -28.10 15.62
N ASN A 245 -2.28 -29.16 16.40
CA ASN A 245 -3.05 -29.50 17.61
C ASN A 245 -2.88 -28.46 18.76
N ASP A 246 -2.21 -27.33 18.51
CA ASP A 246 -2.00 -26.24 19.45
C ASP A 246 -3.20 -25.29 19.43
N THR A 247 -4.23 -25.67 20.19
CA THR A 247 -5.54 -24.98 20.29
C THR A 247 -5.48 -23.57 20.90
N ASN A 248 -4.30 -23.07 21.28
CA ASN A 248 -4.15 -21.85 22.09
C ASN A 248 -3.74 -20.60 21.30
N LEU A 249 -3.33 -20.72 20.04
CA LEU A 249 -2.90 -19.58 19.23
C LEU A 249 -4.06 -19.03 18.39
N LYS A 250 -4.49 -17.81 18.70
CA LYS A 250 -5.53 -17.11 17.92
C LYS A 250 -5.00 -16.73 16.53
N PRO A 251 -5.84 -16.77 15.47
CA PRO A 251 -5.42 -16.36 14.14
C PRO A 251 -4.98 -14.89 14.09
N ILE A 252 -4.12 -14.55 13.13
CA ILE A 252 -3.76 -13.15 12.86
C ILE A 252 -4.84 -12.46 12.02
N GLY A 253 -4.98 -11.16 12.18
CA GLY A 253 -5.86 -10.34 11.36
C GLY A 253 -5.18 -10.03 10.04
N ILE A 254 -5.84 -10.38 8.94
CA ILE A 254 -5.37 -10.15 7.57
C ILE A 254 -6.46 -9.43 6.80
N ARG A 255 -6.11 -8.31 6.16
CA ARG A 255 -7.05 -7.52 5.36
C ARG A 255 -6.38 -6.95 4.12
N LEU A 256 -7.12 -6.88 3.04
CA LEU A 256 -6.68 -6.31 1.77
C LEU A 256 -7.28 -4.91 1.62
N LEU A 257 -6.45 -3.93 1.26
CA LEU A 257 -6.87 -2.58 0.99
C LEU A 257 -6.57 -2.23 -0.45
N ASN A 258 -7.63 -1.93 -1.20
CA ASN A 258 -7.53 -1.42 -2.55
C ASN A 258 -7.22 0.07 -2.50
N VAL A 259 -6.19 0.48 -3.22
CA VAL A 259 -5.73 1.85 -3.37
C VAL A 259 -5.64 2.12 -4.86
N SER A 260 -6.26 3.20 -5.30
CA SER A 260 -6.40 3.50 -6.71
C SER A 260 -5.99 4.93 -6.99
N PHE A 261 -5.47 5.15 -8.19
CA PHE A 261 -4.64 6.30 -8.46
C PHE A 261 -5.26 7.20 -9.53
N GLY A 262 -5.35 8.49 -9.23
CA GLY A 262 -5.83 9.51 -10.16
C GLY A 262 -6.97 10.36 -9.61
N THR A 263 -7.35 11.38 -10.38
CA THR A 263 -8.50 12.21 -10.06
C THR A 263 -9.67 11.81 -10.95
N SER A 264 -10.88 11.75 -10.40
CA SER A 264 -12.08 11.51 -11.20
C SER A 264 -12.24 12.61 -12.24
N THR A 265 -12.75 12.27 -13.42
CA THR A 265 -12.99 13.20 -14.55
C THR A 265 -11.74 13.86 -15.16
N ASP A 266 -10.53 13.49 -14.72
CA ASP A 266 -9.31 14.13 -15.20
C ASP A 266 -8.92 13.70 -16.62
N GLY A 267 -9.44 12.57 -17.10
CA GLY A 267 -9.13 11.95 -18.40
C GLY A 267 -7.63 11.79 -18.65
N PHE A 268 -6.81 11.84 -17.58
CA PHE A 268 -5.36 11.99 -17.69
C PHE A 268 -4.74 10.74 -18.32
N TYR A 269 -5.15 9.58 -17.84
CA TYR A 269 -4.65 8.29 -18.30
C TYR A 269 -5.01 7.99 -19.75
N ALA A 270 -6.19 8.42 -20.20
CA ALA A 270 -6.59 8.30 -21.61
C ALA A 270 -5.68 9.12 -22.55
N LYS A 271 -5.00 10.17 -22.03
CA LYS A 271 -4.15 11.07 -22.81
C LYS A 271 -2.66 10.72 -22.73
N SER A 272 -2.16 10.26 -21.58
CA SER A 272 -0.70 10.12 -21.38
C SER A 272 -0.12 8.81 -21.92
N LYS A 273 -0.92 7.75 -22.12
CA LYS A 273 -0.50 6.36 -22.49
C LYS A 273 0.57 5.71 -21.61
N PHE A 274 1.13 6.48 -20.69
CA PHE A 274 2.19 6.15 -19.77
C PHE A 274 1.82 6.72 -18.41
N LEU A 275 2.06 5.90 -17.41
CA LEU A 275 1.85 6.28 -16.03
C LEU A 275 3.13 6.93 -15.49
N VAL A 276 2.93 8.00 -14.72
CA VAL A 276 4.01 8.68 -14.03
C VAL A 276 3.91 8.56 -12.51
N CYS A 277 5.01 8.14 -11.87
CA CYS A 277 5.39 8.20 -10.45
C CYS A 277 4.33 8.43 -9.34
N TYR A 278 3.59 7.40 -8.97
CA TYR A 278 2.73 7.46 -7.78
C TYR A 278 3.57 7.21 -6.50
N SER A 279 3.75 8.21 -5.64
CA SER A 279 4.43 8.03 -4.34
C SER A 279 3.39 7.74 -3.26
N LEU A 280 3.05 6.47 -3.05
CA LEU A 280 2.22 6.06 -1.92
C LEU A 280 3.07 5.96 -0.67
N VAL A 281 3.14 7.04 0.10
CA VAL A 281 3.86 7.02 1.37
C VAL A 281 3.05 6.36 2.45
N ILE A 282 3.50 5.17 2.81
CA ILE A 282 3.03 4.44 3.98
C ILE A 282 3.96 4.76 5.14
N LYS A 283 3.41 5.26 6.25
CA LYS A 283 4.13 5.38 7.52
C LYS A 283 3.70 4.30 8.49
N PHE A 284 4.69 3.54 8.96
CA PHE A 284 4.55 2.61 10.08
C PHE A 284 4.95 3.28 11.39
N LYS A 285 4.39 2.83 12.52
CA LYS A 285 4.84 3.24 13.85
C LYS A 285 4.75 2.07 14.83
N ALA A 286 5.85 1.38 15.08
CA ALA A 286 5.89 0.27 16.02
C ALA A 286 6.32 0.72 17.42
N TRP A 287 5.48 0.53 18.45
CA TRP A 287 5.91 0.61 19.85
C TRP A 287 6.08 -0.79 20.42
N ASN A 288 7.32 -1.15 20.78
CA ASN A 288 7.70 -2.32 21.59
C ASN A 288 7.21 -3.73 21.18
N LYS A 289 6.53 -3.91 20.05
CA LYS A 289 6.12 -5.24 19.57
C LYS A 289 6.52 -5.44 18.12
N ARG A 290 6.99 -6.65 17.82
CA ARG A 290 7.34 -7.12 16.47
C ARG A 290 6.16 -6.86 15.54
N ILE A 291 6.31 -5.87 14.68
CA ILE A 291 5.40 -5.61 13.57
C ILE A 291 6.16 -6.03 12.33
N LEU A 292 5.61 -7.02 11.65
CA LEU A 292 6.14 -7.47 10.39
C LEU A 292 5.16 -7.01 9.31
N PHE A 293 5.63 -6.11 8.46
CA PHE A 293 4.88 -5.67 7.29
C PHE A 293 5.54 -6.23 6.04
N GLN A 294 4.72 -6.70 5.11
CA GLN A 294 5.18 -7.11 3.79
C GLN A 294 4.32 -6.42 2.74
N VAL A 295 4.97 -5.72 1.82
CA VAL A 295 4.44 -5.57 0.46
C VAL A 295 4.66 -6.91 -0.20
N VAL A 296 3.60 -7.71 -0.38
CA VAL A 296 3.75 -9.04 -0.96
C VAL A 296 4.27 -8.90 -2.39
N MET A 297 5.55 -9.21 -2.50
CA MET A 297 6.30 -9.37 -3.72
C MET A 297 6.73 -10.82 -3.63
N THR A 298 5.88 -11.73 -4.12
CA THR A 298 6.16 -13.17 -4.13
C THR A 298 7.27 -13.49 -5.16
N SER A 299 7.57 -14.76 -5.43
CA SER A 299 8.44 -15.25 -6.52
C SER A 299 7.70 -15.61 -7.81
#